data_AF-A0A961B0U7-F1
#
_entry.id   AF-A0A961B0U7-F1
#
_cell.length_a   1.000
_cell.length_b   1.000
_cell.length_c   1.000
_cell.angle_alpha   90.00
_cell.angle_beta   90.00
_cell.angle_gamma   90.00
#
_symmetry.space_group_name_H-M   'P 1'
#
loop_
_entity.id
_entity.type
_entity.pdbx_description
1 polymer ?
#
loop_
_entity_poly.entity_id
_entity_poly.type
_entity_poly.pdbx_seq_one_letter_code
_entity_poly.pdbx_strand_id
1 'polypeptide(L)'
;MKTKILYFAALVFVFSPVIVETSAADAPGILSHQGRIAVAGENFDGAGQFKFALVNAAGDTAYWSNDGTSTTGDEPVAAVPVPVSKGHYSALLGDAPMVAIPGSVFADNADVRLRIWFSADGGTTFEQLAPDRRIASVGYALNATAGPEGPAGPVGPQGAKGDTGDTG
;
A
#
# COMPACT_ATOMS: atom_id res chain seq x y z
N MET A 1 2.48 -26.49 76.87
CA MET A 1 3.44 -26.10 75.82
C MET A 1 3.10 -26.83 74.52
N LYS A 2 2.50 -26.15 73.53
CA LYS A 2 2.28 -26.67 72.16
C LYS A 2 2.32 -25.47 71.19
N THR A 3 3.45 -25.33 70.52
CA THR A 3 3.79 -24.27 69.55
C THR A 3 2.99 -24.44 68.27
N LYS A 4 2.37 -23.36 67.75
CA LYS A 4 1.71 -23.34 66.43
C LYS A 4 2.66 -22.73 65.41
N ILE A 5 2.99 -23.52 64.39
CA ILE A 5 3.92 -23.21 63.30
C ILE A 5 3.24 -22.28 62.29
N LEU A 6 3.93 -21.20 61.93
CA LEU A 6 3.51 -20.20 60.95
C LEU A 6 3.93 -20.67 59.54
N TYR A 7 2.98 -20.79 58.61
CA TYR A 7 3.26 -21.14 57.21
C TYR A 7 3.58 -19.87 56.42
N PHE A 8 4.82 -19.74 55.94
CA PHE A 8 5.23 -18.74 54.95
C PHE A 8 4.89 -19.26 53.55
N ALA A 9 3.95 -18.62 52.86
CA ALA A 9 3.67 -18.90 51.45
C ALA A 9 4.72 -18.20 50.57
N ALA A 10 5.50 -18.98 49.82
CA ALA A 10 6.43 -18.46 48.82
C ALA A 10 5.69 -18.19 47.50
N LEU A 11 5.68 -16.94 47.07
CA LEU A 11 5.10 -16.49 45.80
C LEU A 11 6.11 -16.69 44.68
N VAL A 12 5.84 -17.63 43.76
CA VAL A 12 6.67 -17.86 42.56
C VAL A 12 6.13 -16.99 41.42
N PHE A 13 6.89 -15.99 41.00
CA PHE A 13 6.61 -15.21 39.79
C PHE A 13 7.11 -15.97 38.56
N VAL A 14 6.19 -16.41 37.71
CA VAL A 14 6.53 -17.00 36.40
C VAL A 14 6.65 -15.86 35.40
N PHE A 15 7.87 -15.60 34.91
CA PHE A 15 8.14 -14.60 33.89
C PHE A 15 8.01 -15.26 32.51
N SER A 16 6.84 -15.14 31.87
CA SER A 16 6.65 -15.59 30.49
C SER A 16 7.28 -14.58 29.51
N PRO A 17 8.13 -14.99 28.57
CA PRO A 17 8.60 -14.10 27.52
C PRO A 17 7.42 -13.77 26.59
N VAL A 18 7.08 -12.48 26.50
CA VAL A 18 6.24 -11.97 25.42
C VAL A 18 7.09 -12.00 24.16
N ILE A 19 6.80 -12.93 23.27
CA ILE A 19 7.36 -12.94 21.92
C ILE A 19 6.67 -11.79 21.18
N VAL A 20 7.39 -10.70 20.93
CA VAL A 20 6.95 -9.63 20.04
C VAL A 20 7.30 -10.09 18.63
N GLU A 21 6.32 -10.59 17.90
CA GLU A 21 6.49 -10.89 16.49
C GLU A 21 6.61 -9.56 15.73
N THR A 22 7.81 -9.26 15.25
CA THR A 22 8.00 -8.14 14.34
C THR A 22 7.52 -8.58 12.96
N SER A 23 6.30 -8.20 12.59
CA SER A 23 5.84 -8.37 11.21
C SER A 23 6.68 -7.45 10.34
N ALA A 24 7.47 -8.00 9.40
CA ALA A 24 8.03 -7.20 8.33
C ALA A 24 6.85 -6.57 7.57
N ALA A 25 6.76 -5.24 7.58
CA ALA A 25 5.74 -4.55 6.79
C ALA A 25 6.01 -4.86 5.31
N ASP A 26 5.03 -5.45 4.65
CA ASP A 26 5.07 -5.65 3.20
C ASP A 26 5.31 -4.29 2.53
N ALA A 27 6.13 -4.26 1.47
CA ALA A 27 6.40 -3.01 0.77
C ALA A 27 5.08 -2.45 0.21
N PRO A 28 4.73 -1.17 0.50
CA PRO A 28 3.55 -0.54 -0.06
C PRO A 28 3.51 -0.64 -1.59
N GLY A 29 2.36 -1.03 -2.11
CA GLY A 29 2.07 -0.97 -3.53
C GLY A 29 1.68 0.43 -3.97
N ILE A 30 2.33 0.94 -5.01
CA ILE A 30 1.84 2.11 -5.76
C ILE A 30 1.22 1.62 -7.07
N LEU A 31 -0.03 1.98 -7.31
CA LEU A 31 -0.75 1.64 -8.53
C LEU A 31 -1.01 2.90 -9.36
N SER A 32 -0.45 2.96 -10.57
CA SER A 32 -0.77 4.04 -11.52
C SER A 32 -2.15 3.82 -12.12
N HIS A 33 -2.99 4.84 -12.06
CA HIS A 33 -4.32 4.86 -12.65
C HIS A 33 -4.56 6.16 -13.43
N GLN A 34 -5.21 6.03 -14.58
CA GLN A 34 -5.55 7.16 -15.45
C GLN A 34 -6.96 7.03 -15.98
N GLY A 35 -7.60 8.17 -16.19
CA GLY A 35 -8.99 8.20 -16.65
C GLY A 35 -9.39 9.52 -17.28
N ARG A 36 -10.67 9.57 -17.67
CA ARG A 36 -11.32 10.78 -18.16
C ARG A 36 -12.55 11.09 -17.33
N ILE A 37 -12.78 12.38 -17.08
CA ILE A 37 -13.96 12.94 -16.45
C ILE A 37 -14.64 13.90 -17.42
N ALA A 38 -15.95 13.75 -17.54
CA ALA A 38 -16.83 14.75 -18.13
C ALA A 38 -17.97 15.03 -17.14
N VAL A 39 -18.39 16.29 -17.06
CA VAL A 39 -19.54 16.74 -16.27
C VAL A 39 -20.55 17.34 -17.24
N ALA A 40 -21.78 16.86 -17.21
CA ALA A 40 -22.84 17.26 -18.15
C ALA A 40 -22.44 17.14 -19.65
N GLY A 41 -21.56 16.19 -19.99
CA GLY A 41 -21.09 15.96 -21.35
C GLY A 41 -19.90 16.82 -21.79
N GLU A 42 -19.41 17.72 -20.94
CA GLU A 42 -18.22 18.53 -21.19
C GLU A 42 -17.02 17.99 -20.41
N ASN A 43 -15.84 17.99 -21.03
CA ASN A 43 -14.62 17.54 -20.37
C ASN A 43 -14.30 18.48 -19.19
N PHE A 44 -14.18 17.90 -17.99
CA PHE A 44 -13.89 18.67 -16.79
C PHE A 44 -12.44 19.19 -16.80
N ASP A 45 -12.22 20.43 -16.38
CA ASP A 45 -10.89 21.04 -16.25
C ASP A 45 -10.81 21.79 -14.92
N GLY A 46 -9.81 21.47 -14.11
CA GLY A 46 -9.65 22.00 -12.76
C GLY A 46 -9.28 20.95 -11.71
N ALA A 47 -9.34 21.33 -10.45
CA ALA A 47 -9.08 20.42 -9.34
C ALA A 47 -10.33 19.57 -9.07
N GLY A 48 -10.25 18.27 -9.36
CA GLY A 48 -11.29 17.30 -9.02
C GLY A 48 -11.05 16.70 -7.64
N GLN A 49 -12.12 16.42 -6.90
CA GLN A 49 -12.02 15.63 -5.67
C GLN A 49 -12.35 14.19 -5.98
N PHE A 50 -11.45 13.28 -5.61
CA PHE A 50 -11.59 11.85 -5.87
C PHE A 50 -11.56 11.06 -4.59
N LYS A 51 -12.32 9.97 -4.54
CA LYS A 51 -12.20 8.93 -3.52
C LYS A 51 -12.01 7.61 -4.24
N PHE A 52 -11.21 6.72 -3.66
CA PHE A 52 -10.83 5.46 -4.29
C PHE A 52 -10.99 4.32 -3.31
N ALA A 53 -11.50 3.19 -3.80
CA ALA A 53 -11.48 1.93 -3.09
C ALA A 53 -11.08 0.79 -4.03
N LEU A 54 -10.40 -0.21 -3.48
CA LEU A 54 -10.18 -1.50 -4.12
C LEU A 54 -11.18 -2.48 -3.51
N VAL A 55 -12.08 -2.99 -4.33
CA VAL A 55 -13.23 -3.80 -3.90
C VAL A 55 -13.23 -5.16 -4.57
N ASN A 56 -14.01 -6.09 -4.02
CA ASN A 56 -14.28 -7.39 -4.62
C ASN A 56 -15.17 -7.27 -5.88
N ALA A 57 -15.46 -8.40 -6.54
CA ALA A 57 -16.26 -8.43 -7.75
C ALA A 57 -17.71 -7.92 -7.57
N ALA A 58 -18.31 -8.15 -6.40
CA ALA A 58 -19.64 -7.71 -6.04
C ALA A 58 -19.69 -6.23 -5.62
N GLY A 59 -18.54 -5.69 -5.21
CA GLY A 59 -18.40 -4.32 -4.74
C GLY A 59 -18.99 -4.09 -3.34
N ASP A 60 -19.14 -5.15 -2.54
CA ASP A 60 -19.70 -5.13 -1.17
C ASP A 60 -18.62 -5.36 -0.09
N THR A 61 -17.37 -5.57 -0.51
CA THR A 61 -16.21 -5.69 0.37
C THR A 61 -15.11 -4.79 -0.16
N ALA A 62 -14.56 -3.93 0.69
CA ALA A 62 -13.36 -3.15 0.39
C ALA A 62 -12.13 -3.85 0.95
N TYR A 63 -11.15 -4.10 0.08
CA TYR A 63 -9.82 -4.56 0.45
C TYR A 63 -8.91 -3.40 0.87
N TRP A 64 -9.21 -2.20 0.37
CA TRP A 64 -8.49 -0.97 0.67
C TRP A 64 -9.34 0.25 0.29
N SER A 65 -9.14 1.38 0.98
CA SER A 65 -9.60 2.70 0.54
C SER A 65 -8.52 3.76 0.75
N ASN A 66 -8.63 4.87 0.02
CA ASN A 66 -7.61 5.93 0.03
C ASN A 66 -7.31 6.52 1.41
N ASP A 67 -8.23 6.39 2.36
CA ASP A 67 -8.11 6.90 3.73
C ASP A 67 -8.28 5.80 4.81
N GLY A 68 -8.45 4.54 4.40
CA GLY A 68 -8.67 3.40 5.29
C GLY A 68 -10.06 3.31 5.94
N THR A 69 -11.04 4.11 5.53
CA THR A 69 -12.37 4.15 6.18
C THR A 69 -13.41 3.19 5.57
N SER A 70 -13.31 2.83 4.30
CA SER A 70 -14.28 1.91 3.67
C SER A 70 -13.92 0.46 3.98
N THR A 71 -14.93 -0.30 4.40
CA THR A 71 -14.81 -1.75 4.65
C THR A 71 -15.82 -2.55 3.82
N THR A 72 -16.94 -1.94 3.44
CA THR A 72 -18.05 -2.58 2.72
C THR A 72 -18.19 -2.10 1.28
N GLY A 73 -17.12 -1.51 0.72
CA GLY A 73 -17.14 -0.90 -0.61
C GLY A 73 -17.88 0.44 -0.67
N ASP A 74 -18.26 0.98 0.50
CA ASP A 74 -18.87 2.28 0.70
C ASP A 74 -17.91 3.44 0.40
N GLU A 75 -18.46 4.66 0.28
CA GLU A 75 -17.69 5.85 -0.03
C GLU A 75 -16.71 6.20 1.10
N PRO A 76 -15.40 6.37 0.82
CA PRO A 76 -14.41 6.83 1.80
C PRO A 76 -14.77 8.20 2.40
N VAL A 77 -14.27 8.54 3.59
CA VAL A 77 -14.57 9.82 4.25
C VAL A 77 -13.77 10.97 3.61
N ALA A 78 -12.45 10.83 3.55
CA ALA A 78 -11.55 11.85 3.04
C ALA A 78 -11.33 11.71 1.53
N ALA A 79 -11.36 12.84 0.82
CA ALA A 79 -11.08 12.90 -0.61
C ALA A 79 -9.63 13.30 -0.89
N VAL A 80 -9.19 12.98 -2.09
CA VAL A 80 -7.88 13.30 -2.65
C VAL A 80 -8.08 14.31 -3.78
N PRO A 81 -7.49 15.51 -3.70
CA PRO A 81 -7.52 16.47 -4.79
C PRO A 81 -6.59 15.98 -5.93
N VAL A 82 -7.13 15.84 -7.13
CA VAL A 82 -6.38 15.45 -8.33
C VAL A 82 -6.61 16.48 -9.44
N PRO A 83 -5.55 17.07 -10.01
CA PRO A 83 -5.67 17.93 -11.17
C PRO A 83 -6.24 17.16 -12.37
N VAL A 84 -7.26 17.74 -13.00
CA VAL A 84 -7.85 17.25 -14.24
C VAL A 84 -7.62 18.30 -15.31
N SER A 85 -7.09 17.89 -16.47
CA SER A 85 -6.92 18.79 -17.61
C SER A 85 -7.60 18.21 -18.83
N LYS A 86 -8.53 18.97 -19.42
CA LYS A 86 -9.35 18.59 -20.57
C LYS A 86 -9.97 17.20 -20.39
N GLY A 87 -10.44 16.93 -19.18
CA GLY A 87 -11.05 15.68 -18.75
C GLY A 87 -10.03 14.63 -18.30
N HIS A 88 -8.75 14.72 -18.65
CA HIS A 88 -7.78 13.69 -18.31
C HIS A 88 -7.20 13.87 -16.89
N TYR A 89 -7.07 12.78 -16.14
CA TYR A 89 -6.40 12.75 -14.84
C TYR A 89 -5.48 11.53 -14.71
N SER A 90 -4.52 11.63 -13.79
CA SER A 90 -3.65 10.54 -13.38
C SER A 90 -3.52 10.55 -11.86
N ALA A 91 -3.53 9.37 -11.25
CA ALA A 91 -3.33 9.18 -9.81
C ALA A 91 -2.34 8.04 -9.56
N LEU A 92 -1.51 8.20 -8.53
CA LEU A 92 -0.67 7.15 -7.97
C LEU A 92 -1.37 6.65 -6.71
N LEU A 93 -2.18 5.60 -6.86
CA LEU A 93 -2.98 5.06 -5.76
C LEU A 93 -2.05 4.42 -4.73
N GLY A 94 -2.30 4.69 -3.45
CA GLY A 94 -1.47 4.23 -2.33
C GLY A 94 -0.27 5.11 -2.02
N ASP A 95 -0.03 6.17 -2.80
CA ASP A 95 0.98 7.18 -2.50
C ASP A 95 0.39 8.33 -1.65
N ALA A 96 1.24 9.03 -0.90
CA ALA A 96 0.81 10.15 -0.07
C ALA A 96 0.05 11.20 -0.91
N PRO A 97 -1.11 11.72 -0.45
CA PRO A 97 -1.63 11.66 0.92
C PRO A 97 -2.51 10.43 1.23
N MET A 98 -2.58 9.43 0.36
CA MET A 98 -3.37 8.23 0.59
C MET A 98 -2.69 7.27 1.58
N VAL A 99 -3.49 6.39 2.19
CA VAL A 99 -2.97 5.22 2.91
C VAL A 99 -2.31 4.27 1.91
N ALA A 100 -1.11 3.79 2.25
CA ALA A 100 -0.38 2.76 1.49
C ALA A 100 -1.27 1.57 1.15
N ILE A 101 -1.20 1.06 -0.09
CA ILE A 101 -1.88 -0.19 -0.45
C ILE A 101 -1.02 -1.36 0.03
N PRO A 102 -1.51 -2.22 0.94
CA PRO A 102 -0.77 -3.42 1.34
C PRO A 102 -0.61 -4.38 0.15
N GLY A 103 0.55 -5.03 0.02
CA GLY A 103 0.79 -6.06 -1.00
C GLY A 103 -0.22 -7.21 -0.94
N SER A 104 -0.67 -7.55 0.27
CA SER A 104 -1.71 -8.56 0.55
C SER A 104 -3.03 -8.32 -0.19
N VAL A 105 -3.39 -7.07 -0.52
CA VAL A 105 -4.59 -6.77 -1.30
C VAL A 105 -4.58 -7.51 -2.63
N PHE A 106 -3.43 -7.61 -3.29
CA PHE A 106 -3.28 -8.31 -4.56
C PHE A 106 -2.83 -9.77 -4.41
N ALA A 107 -2.11 -10.10 -3.33
CA ALA A 107 -1.67 -11.46 -3.07
C ALA A 107 -2.83 -12.39 -2.66
N ASP A 108 -3.75 -11.87 -1.86
CA ASP A 108 -4.80 -12.68 -1.23
C ASP A 108 -6.12 -12.70 -2.03
N ASN A 109 -6.28 -11.76 -2.98
CA ASN A 109 -7.54 -11.57 -3.70
C ASN A 109 -7.37 -11.72 -5.22
N ALA A 110 -8.09 -12.68 -5.81
CA ALA A 110 -8.00 -12.99 -7.23
C ALA A 110 -8.76 -12.01 -8.16
N ASP A 111 -9.75 -11.29 -7.63
CA ASP A 111 -10.47 -10.23 -8.35
C ASP A 111 -10.50 -8.96 -7.50
N VAL A 112 -9.69 -7.98 -7.91
CA VAL A 112 -9.62 -6.65 -7.31
C VAL A 112 -10.11 -5.64 -8.33
N ARG A 113 -11.08 -4.81 -7.94
CA ARG A 113 -11.68 -3.79 -8.79
C ARG A 113 -11.49 -2.41 -8.19
N LEU A 114 -11.14 -1.45 -9.04
CA LEU A 114 -11.09 -0.05 -8.67
C LEU A 114 -12.49 0.55 -8.75
N ARG A 115 -12.96 1.05 -7.60
CA ARG A 115 -14.14 1.89 -7.46
C ARG A 115 -13.70 3.33 -7.24
N ILE A 116 -14.40 4.26 -7.87
CA ILE A 116 -14.05 5.69 -7.84
C ILE A 116 -15.29 6.50 -7.56
N TRP A 117 -15.18 7.48 -6.68
CA TRP A 117 -16.14 8.57 -6.56
C TRP A 117 -15.47 9.86 -6.98
N PHE A 118 -16.24 10.73 -7.65
CA PHE A 118 -15.77 12.00 -8.15
C PHE A 118 -16.70 13.12 -7.72
N SER A 119 -16.12 14.27 -7.41
CA SER A 119 -16.79 15.52 -7.12
C SER A 119 -16.11 16.66 -7.88
N ALA A 120 -16.93 17.43 -8.62
CA ALA A 120 -16.52 18.65 -9.29
C ALA A 120 -16.67 19.91 -8.39
N ASP A 121 -17.42 19.80 -7.29
CA ASP A 121 -17.88 20.92 -6.47
C ASP A 121 -17.11 21.05 -5.14
N GLY A 122 -15.82 20.72 -5.18
CA GLY A 122 -14.94 20.84 -4.01
C GLY A 122 -15.21 19.83 -2.91
N GLY A 123 -15.90 18.72 -3.21
CA GLY A 123 -16.20 17.64 -2.27
C GLY A 123 -17.55 17.78 -1.57
N THR A 124 -18.45 18.60 -2.10
CA THR A 124 -19.81 18.77 -1.52
C THR A 124 -20.70 17.59 -1.90
N THR A 125 -20.64 17.15 -3.15
CA THR A 125 -21.38 15.99 -3.65
C THR A 125 -20.46 15.05 -4.42
N PHE A 126 -20.51 13.77 -4.07
CA PHE A 126 -19.73 12.71 -4.73
C PHE A 126 -20.66 11.80 -5.55
N GLU A 127 -20.25 11.52 -6.78
CA GLU A 127 -20.88 10.55 -7.67
C GLU A 127 -19.95 9.36 -7.84
N GLN A 128 -20.49 8.15 -7.66
CA GLN A 128 -19.74 6.93 -7.98
C GLN A 128 -19.66 6.74 -9.51
N LEU A 129 -18.44 6.60 -10.02
CA LEU A 129 -18.17 6.34 -11.42
C LEU A 129 -18.28 4.85 -11.72
N ALA A 130 -19.45 4.43 -12.20
CA ALA A 130 -19.71 3.05 -12.60
C ALA A 130 -19.27 2.78 -14.07
N PRO A 131 -18.94 1.52 -14.41
CA PRO A 131 -18.78 0.38 -13.53
C PRO A 131 -17.40 0.35 -12.84
N ASP A 132 -17.31 -0.39 -11.74
CA ASP A 132 -16.01 -0.70 -11.12
C ASP A 132 -15.11 -1.47 -12.10
N ARG A 133 -13.84 -1.09 -12.17
CA ARG A 133 -12.91 -1.59 -13.20
C ARG A 133 -11.93 -2.58 -12.60
N ARG A 134 -11.91 -3.80 -13.12
CA ARG A 134 -10.95 -4.82 -12.71
C ARG A 134 -9.51 -4.38 -12.97
N ILE A 135 -8.66 -4.53 -11.97
CA ILE A 135 -7.22 -4.31 -12.08
C ILE A 135 -6.56 -5.65 -12.40
N ALA A 136 -6.08 -5.81 -13.63
CA ALA A 136 -5.36 -7.01 -14.05
C ALA A 136 -3.84 -6.76 -13.99
N SER A 137 -3.16 -7.44 -13.07
CA SER A 137 -1.74 -7.83 -13.19
C SER A 137 -0.71 -6.69 -13.44
N VAL A 138 -0.76 -5.62 -12.64
CA VAL A 138 0.46 -4.87 -12.28
C VAL A 138 0.86 -5.11 -10.81
N GLY A 139 -0.03 -5.70 -10.01
CA GLY A 139 0.26 -6.13 -8.63
C GLY A 139 1.24 -7.31 -8.52
N TYR A 140 1.43 -8.11 -9.57
CA TYR A 140 2.40 -9.22 -9.52
C TYR A 140 3.87 -8.74 -9.47
N ALA A 141 4.17 -7.52 -9.92
CA ALA A 141 5.53 -6.96 -9.80
C ALA A 141 5.85 -6.49 -8.38
N LEU A 142 4.84 -6.16 -7.57
CA LEU A 142 5.01 -5.77 -6.16
C LEU A 142 5.32 -6.97 -5.26
N ASN A 143 4.89 -8.17 -5.65
CA ASN A 143 5.20 -9.42 -4.96
C ASN A 143 6.55 -10.03 -5.34
N ALA A 144 7.34 -9.37 -6.19
CA ALA A 144 8.71 -9.80 -6.45
C ALA A 144 9.58 -9.39 -5.26
N THR A 145 9.64 -10.22 -4.22
CA THR A 145 10.79 -10.24 -3.32
C THR A 145 12.04 -10.24 -4.20
N ALA A 146 12.94 -9.27 -4.03
CA ALA A 146 14.24 -9.31 -4.68
C ALA A 146 14.83 -10.70 -4.42
N GLY A 147 14.99 -11.50 -5.48
CA GLY A 147 15.67 -12.79 -5.37
C GLY A 147 17.04 -12.57 -4.71
N PRO A 148 17.62 -13.58 -4.05
CA PRO A 148 18.94 -13.44 -3.45
C PRO A 148 19.90 -12.84 -4.48
N GLU A 149 20.65 -11.82 -4.06
CA GLU A 149 21.69 -11.21 -4.88
C GLU A 149 22.54 -12.33 -5.50
N GLY A 150 22.63 -12.36 -6.83
CA GLY A 150 23.48 -13.31 -7.51
C GLY A 150 24.91 -13.17 -6.97
N PRO A 151 25.69 -14.26 -6.86
CA PRO A 151 27.06 -14.16 -6.37
C PRO A 151 27.82 -13.10 -7.15
N ALA A 152 28.62 -12.30 -6.43
CA ALA A 152 29.47 -11.28 -7.03
C ALA A 152 30.24 -11.89 -8.22
N GLY A 153 30.17 -11.22 -9.37
CA GLY A 153 30.91 -11.65 -10.56
C GLY A 153 32.41 -11.78 -10.25
N PRO A 154 33.15 -12.62 -10.98
CA PRO A 154 34.57 -12.78 -10.76
C PRO A 154 35.27 -11.42 -10.85
N VAL A 155 36.12 -11.12 -9.86
CA VAL A 155 37.02 -9.95 -9.91
C VAL A 155 37.84 -10.06 -11.18
N GLY A 156 37.79 -9.04 -12.04
CA GLY A 156 38.56 -8.99 -13.27
C GLY A 156 40.06 -9.11 -13.00
N PRO A 157 40.87 -9.53 -13.98
CA PRO A 157 42.30 -9.64 -13.80
C PRO A 157 42.88 -8.29 -13.36
N GLN A 158 43.40 -8.23 -12.13
CA GLN A 158 44.13 -7.06 -11.65
C GLN A 158 45.39 -6.95 -12.51
N GLY A 159 45.48 -5.89 -13.32
CA GLY A 159 46.68 -5.63 -14.13
C GLY A 159 47.92 -5.61 -13.24
N ALA A 160 49.02 -6.18 -13.74
CA ALA A 160 50.28 -6.23 -13.02
C ALA A 160 50.65 -4.83 -12.51
N LYS A 161 50.89 -4.72 -11.20
CA LYS A 161 51.48 -3.52 -10.59
C LYS A 161 52.81 -3.29 -11.30
N GLY A 162 52.94 -2.15 -11.98
CA GLY A 162 54.20 -1.73 -12.59
C GLY A 162 55.20 -1.48 -11.48
N ASP A 163 56.06 -2.45 -11.22
CA ASP A 163 57.20 -2.28 -10.33
C ASP A 163 58.34 -1.59 -11.10
N THR A 164 59.06 -0.77 -10.34
CA THR A 164 60.35 -0.14 -10.63
C THR A 164 60.32 1.26 -11.28
N GLY A 165 60.50 2.26 -10.41
CA GLY A 165 61.12 3.54 -10.73
C GLY A 165 62.15 3.87 -9.66
N ASP A 166 63.20 3.05 -9.55
CA ASP A 166 64.37 3.35 -8.71
C ASP A 166 65.43 4.11 -9.52
N THR A 167 65.99 5.12 -8.85
CA THR A 167 67.27 5.83 -9.06
C THR A 167 67.34 6.99 -10.07
N GLY A 168 67.46 8.19 -9.48
CA GLY A 168 68.20 9.36 -9.95
C GLY A 168 68.70 10.13 -8.74
#